data_AF-W7B3X3-F1
#
_entry.id   AF-W7B3X3-F1
#
_cell.length_a   1.000
_cell.length_b   1.000
_cell.length_c   1.000
_cell.angle_alpha   90.00
_cell.angle_beta   90.00
_cell.angle_gamma   90.00
#
_symmetry.space_group_name_H-M   'P 1'
#
loop_
_entity.id
_entity.type
_entity.pdbx_description
1 polymer ?
#
loop_
_entity_poly.entity_id
_entity_poly.type
_entity_poly.pdbx_seq_one_letter_code
_entity_poly.pdbx_strand_id
1 'polypeptide(L)'
;MECSVNTLNADIEVLNAMFPEDIAQIHEADKKLSLHTTPKINFDYLTAYMISASHLFQLAMSAFIEENLTISEWAETNFVSRSTFYVKLAEVDNFLARSRLVLNNAPLEIQGSEVNVRFFFYHLFSKSYPYTGWVIQDSDFEKKY
;
A
#
# COMPACT_ATOMS: atom_id res chain seq x y z
N MET A 1 13.97 -16.06 -5.31
CA MET A 1 14.41 -14.66 -5.47
C MET A 1 15.67 -14.68 -6.31
N GLU A 2 15.70 -13.95 -7.42
CA GLU A 2 16.90 -13.78 -8.26
C GLU A 2 17.49 -12.40 -7.95
N CYS A 3 18.16 -12.27 -6.81
CA CYS A 3 18.79 -11.01 -6.37
C CYS A 3 20.18 -11.27 -5.80
N SER A 4 20.98 -10.20 -5.69
CA SER A 4 22.30 -10.27 -5.07
C SER A 4 22.21 -10.31 -3.55
N VAL A 5 23.25 -10.81 -2.87
CA VAL A 5 23.35 -10.76 -1.39
C VAL A 5 23.30 -9.32 -0.89
N ASN A 6 23.89 -8.37 -1.62
CA ASN A 6 23.84 -6.96 -1.26
C ASN A 6 22.41 -6.41 -1.31
N THR A 7 21.62 -6.80 -2.33
CA THR A 7 20.20 -6.44 -2.44
C THR A 7 19.41 -7.01 -1.27
N LEU A 8 19.63 -8.30 -0.96
CA LEU A 8 18.97 -8.95 0.17
C LEU A 8 19.28 -8.25 1.50
N ASN A 9 20.53 -7.88 1.74
CA ASN A 9 20.92 -7.18 2.98
C ASN A 9 20.31 -5.78 3.06
N ALA A 10 20.27 -5.04 1.95
CA ALA A 10 19.60 -3.75 1.91
C ALA A 10 18.09 -3.89 2.18
N ASP A 11 17.43 -4.91 1.62
CA ASP A 11 16.02 -5.19 1.87
C ASP A 11 15.77 -5.54 3.34
N ILE A 12 16.67 -6.30 3.98
CA ILE A 12 16.62 -6.60 5.42
C ILE A 12 16.72 -5.33 6.26
N GLU A 13 17.65 -4.42 5.94
CA GLU A 13 17.79 -3.14 6.64
C GLU A 13 16.51 -2.30 6.52
N VAL A 14 15.90 -2.24 5.33
CA VAL A 14 14.64 -1.54 5.10
C VAL A 14 13.50 -2.15 5.92
N LEU A 15 13.39 -3.49 5.94
CA LEU A 15 12.34 -4.17 6.72
C LEU A 15 12.53 -3.98 8.23
N ASN A 16 13.76 -4.06 8.73
CA ASN A 16 14.05 -3.85 10.15
C ASN A 16 13.84 -2.39 10.58
N ALA A 17 14.08 -1.42 9.70
CA ALA A 17 13.77 -0.01 9.96
C ALA A 17 12.27 0.32 9.87
N MET A 18 11.52 -0.46 9.08
CA MET A 18 10.08 -0.30 8.89
C MET A 18 9.28 -0.78 10.10
N PHE A 19 9.65 -1.93 10.67
CA PHE A 19 8.95 -2.50 11.82
C PHE A 19 9.54 -1.98 13.14
N PRO A 20 8.72 -1.68 14.15
CA PRO A 20 9.22 -1.46 15.51
C PRO A 20 10.02 -2.67 16.01
N GLU A 21 11.14 -2.42 16.68
CA GLU A 21 12.09 -3.45 17.13
C GLU A 21 11.42 -4.49 18.06
N ASP A 22 10.44 -4.06 18.85
CA ASP A 22 9.67 -4.89 19.75
C ASP A 22 8.56 -5.71 19.05
N ILE A 23 8.27 -5.43 17.78
CA ILE A 23 7.20 -6.08 17.00
C ILE A 23 7.74 -7.17 16.09
N ALA A 24 8.71 -6.82 15.23
CA ALA A 24 9.27 -7.73 14.25
C ALA A 24 10.68 -7.30 13.83
N GLN A 25 11.61 -8.27 13.78
CA GLN A 25 12.99 -8.05 13.33
C GLN A 25 13.53 -9.30 12.62
N ILE A 26 14.28 -9.08 11.54
CA ILE A 26 15.01 -10.10 10.81
C ILE A 26 16.43 -10.15 11.35
N HIS A 27 16.85 -11.33 11.77
CA HIS A 27 18.20 -11.60 12.26
C HIS A 27 18.87 -12.68 11.42
N GLU A 28 20.18 -12.53 11.22
CA GLU A 28 21.02 -13.58 10.67
C GLU A 28 21.77 -14.30 11.80
N ALA A 29 21.62 -15.61 11.88
CA ALA A 29 22.40 -16.48 12.76
C ALA A 29 22.72 -17.79 12.03
N ASP A 30 23.95 -18.29 12.15
CA ASP A 30 24.39 -19.54 11.52
C ASP A 30 24.06 -19.64 10.01
N LYS A 31 24.23 -18.53 9.27
CA LYS A 31 23.90 -18.39 7.84
C LYS A 31 22.42 -18.65 7.51
N LYS A 32 21.54 -18.44 8.49
CA LYS A 32 20.09 -18.51 8.34
C LYS A 32 19.48 -17.18 8.73
N LEU A 33 18.55 -16.72 7.90
CA LEU A 33 17.71 -15.58 8.20
C LEU A 33 16.47 -16.06 8.95
N SER A 34 16.18 -15.42 10.07
CA SER A 34 14.98 -15.68 10.88
C SER A 34 14.25 -14.38 11.15
N LEU A 35 12.96 -14.35 10.83
CA LEU A 35 12.06 -13.28 11.25
C LEU A 35 11.53 -13.63 12.64
N HIS A 36 11.87 -12.80 13.62
CA HIS A 36 11.34 -12.88 14.98
C HIS A 36 10.16 -11.93 15.09
N THR A 37 9.04 -12.40 15.63
CA THR A 37 7.83 -11.60 15.87
C THR A 37 7.31 -11.84 17.28
N THR A 38 6.52 -10.91 17.81
CA THR A 38 5.80 -11.16 19.07
C THR A 38 4.69 -12.20 18.87
N PRO A 39 4.29 -12.95 19.92
CA PRO A 39 3.27 -14.01 19.81
C PRO A 39 1.90 -13.55 19.29
N LYS A 40 1.60 -12.25 19.36
CA LYS A 40 0.32 -11.68 18.91
C LYS A 40 0.33 -11.27 17.44
N ILE A 41 1.49 -11.29 16.79
CA ILE A 41 1.69 -10.77 15.44
C ILE A 41 1.94 -11.95 14.50
N ASN A 42 1.04 -12.12 13.54
CA ASN A 42 1.18 -13.09 12.48
C ASN A 42 1.67 -12.41 11.19
N PHE A 43 1.97 -13.23 10.19
CA PHE A 43 2.48 -12.74 8.90
C PHE A 43 1.45 -11.88 8.16
N ASP A 44 0.16 -12.17 8.29
CA ASP A 44 -0.92 -11.38 7.68
C ASP A 44 -0.94 -9.95 8.25
N TYR A 45 -0.73 -9.79 9.55
CA TYR A 45 -0.63 -8.48 10.19
C TYR A 45 0.55 -7.66 9.65
N LEU A 46 1.73 -8.28 9.51
CA LEU A 46 2.91 -7.61 8.94
C LEU A 46 2.69 -7.25 7.47
N THR A 47 2.03 -8.13 6.72
CA THR A 47 1.66 -7.86 5.32
C THR A 47 0.71 -6.68 5.23
N ALA A 48 -0.33 -6.67 6.06
CA ALA A 48 -1.30 -5.61 6.16
C ALA A 48 -0.65 -4.26 6.55
N TYR A 49 0.29 -4.29 7.50
CA TYR A 49 1.13 -3.14 7.85
C TYR A 49 1.87 -2.60 6.63
N MET A 50 2.64 -3.45 5.93
CA MET A 50 3.45 -3.04 4.78
C MET A 50 2.59 -2.45 3.65
N ILE A 51 1.43 -3.07 3.38
CA ILE A 51 0.48 -2.56 2.39
C ILE A 51 0.01 -1.16 2.77
N SER A 52 -0.46 -0.99 4.01
CA SER A 52 -1.00 0.28 4.49
C SER A 52 0.01 1.42 4.54
N ALA A 53 1.29 1.11 4.80
CA ALA A 53 2.37 2.08 4.82
C ALA A 53 2.84 2.50 3.41
N SER A 54 2.37 1.82 2.36
CA SER A 54 2.81 2.10 1.00
C SER A 54 2.12 3.35 0.42
N HIS A 55 2.88 4.16 -0.34
CA HIS A 55 2.31 5.30 -1.07
C HIS A 55 1.19 4.91 -2.04
N LEU A 56 1.22 3.69 -2.60
CA LEU A 56 0.18 3.23 -3.52
C LEU A 56 -1.14 2.96 -2.80
N PHE A 57 -1.08 2.40 -1.59
CA PHE A 57 -2.27 2.27 -0.75
C PHE A 57 -2.83 3.64 -0.37
N GLN A 58 -1.97 4.56 0.06
CA GLN A 58 -2.40 5.92 0.41
C GLN A 58 -3.02 6.66 -0.79
N LEU A 59 -2.45 6.50 -1.99
CA LEU A 59 -3.04 7.05 -3.23
C LEU A 59 -4.40 6.42 -3.52
N ALA A 60 -4.53 5.09 -3.38
CA ALA A 60 -5.80 4.42 -3.59
C ALA A 60 -6.85 4.86 -2.56
N MET A 61 -6.45 5.11 -1.31
CA MET A 61 -7.32 5.68 -0.28
C MET A 61 -7.80 7.08 -0.66
N SER A 62 -6.91 7.98 -1.09
CA SER A 62 -7.28 9.32 -1.57
C SER A 62 -8.26 9.28 -2.75
N ALA A 63 -8.08 8.32 -3.67
CA ALA A 63 -9.02 8.08 -4.75
C ALA A 63 -10.38 7.53 -4.25
N PHE A 64 -10.38 6.69 -3.21
CA PHE A 64 -11.59 6.11 -2.62
C PHE A 64 -12.45 7.14 -1.87
N ILE A 65 -11.83 8.02 -1.08
CA ILE A 65 -12.53 9.04 -0.29
C ILE A 65 -12.83 10.33 -1.09
N GLU A 66 -12.54 10.32 -2.40
CA GLU A 66 -12.81 11.41 -3.33
C GLU A 66 -12.20 12.75 -2.85
N GLU A 67 -10.92 12.74 -2.48
CA GLU A 67 -10.20 13.95 -2.03
C GLU A 67 -10.12 15.06 -3.09
N ASN A 68 -10.49 14.77 -4.35
CA ASN A 68 -10.48 15.70 -5.49
C ASN A 68 -9.11 16.36 -5.77
N LEU A 69 -8.03 15.75 -5.31
CA LEU A 69 -6.66 16.17 -5.60
C LEU A 69 -6.22 15.70 -6.99
N THR A 70 -5.34 16.44 -7.63
CA THR A 70 -4.55 15.91 -8.75
C THR A 70 -3.41 15.04 -8.21
N ILE A 71 -2.83 14.19 -9.07
CA ILE A 71 -1.63 13.41 -8.72
C ILE A 71 -0.47 14.28 -8.26
N SER A 72 -0.31 15.47 -8.86
CA SER A 72 0.78 16.37 -8.52
C SER A 72 0.61 16.98 -7.13
N GLU A 73 -0.62 17.34 -6.77
CA GLU A 73 -0.96 17.82 -5.43
C GLU A 73 -0.82 16.71 -4.40
N TRP A 74 -1.33 15.50 -4.70
CA TRP A 74 -1.19 14.34 -3.84
C TRP A 74 0.28 14.02 -3.53
N ALA A 75 1.15 14.03 -4.55
CA ALA A 75 2.57 13.76 -4.38
C ALA A 75 3.26 14.80 -3.49
N GLU A 76 2.85 16.07 -3.61
CA GLU A 76 3.38 17.16 -2.79
C GLU A 76 2.96 17.03 -1.32
N THR A 77 1.68 16.74 -1.06
CA THR A 77 1.16 16.49 0.30
C THR A 77 1.80 15.28 0.97
N ASN A 78 2.17 14.25 0.20
CA ASN A 78 2.79 13.02 0.70
C ASN A 78 4.32 13.01 0.63
N PHE A 79 4.96 14.15 0.36
CA PHE A 79 6.43 14.29 0.28
C PHE A 79 7.11 13.32 -0.69
N VAL A 80 6.43 12.97 -1.79
CA VAL A 80 6.97 12.07 -2.82
C VAL A 80 7.56 12.88 -3.96
N SER A 81 8.80 12.58 -4.35
CA SER A 81 9.39 13.16 -5.56
C SER A 81 8.53 12.84 -6.78
N ARG A 82 8.12 13.88 -7.51
CA ARG A 82 7.28 13.77 -8.72
C ARG A 82 7.89 12.80 -9.74
N SER A 83 9.20 12.87 -9.99
CA SER A 83 9.88 12.02 -10.99
C SER A 83 9.83 10.53 -10.62
N THR A 84 10.09 10.20 -9.35
CA THR A 84 10.00 8.83 -8.85
C THR A 84 8.56 8.32 -8.84
N PHE A 85 7.61 9.21 -8.58
CA PHE A 85 6.21 8.84 -8.49
C PHE A 85 5.61 8.51 -9.86
N TYR A 86 5.89 9.30 -10.90
CA TYR A 86 5.39 9.02 -12.25
C TYR A 86 5.84 7.66 -12.80
N VAL A 87 7.04 7.20 -12.46
CA VAL A 87 7.49 5.84 -12.82
C VAL A 87 6.63 4.78 -12.13
N LYS A 88 6.39 4.94 -10.81
CA LYS A 88 5.52 4.02 -10.06
C LYS A 88 4.07 4.06 -10.55
N LEU A 89 3.58 5.21 -10.97
CA LEU A 89 2.23 5.34 -11.52
C LEU A 89 2.05 4.57 -12.82
N ALA A 90 3.06 4.54 -13.68
CA ALA A 90 3.01 3.71 -14.89
C ALA A 90 2.88 2.21 -14.55
N GLU A 91 3.49 1.74 -13.46
CA GLU A 91 3.31 0.37 -12.97
C GLU A 91 1.89 0.14 -12.44
N VAL A 92 1.32 1.13 -11.74
CA VAL A 92 -0.07 1.11 -11.27
C VAL A 92 -1.06 1.06 -12.43
N ASP A 93 -0.87 1.87 -13.46
CA ASP A 93 -1.72 1.86 -14.65
C ASP A 93 -1.73 0.49 -15.32
N ASN A 94 -0.55 -0.12 -15.47
CA ASN A 94 -0.43 -1.47 -16.00
C ASN A 94 -1.14 -2.51 -15.11
N PHE A 95 -1.04 -2.36 -13.79
CA PHE A 95 -1.73 -3.23 -12.85
C PHE A 95 -3.25 -3.09 -12.94
N LEU A 96 -3.77 -1.86 -12.93
CA LEU A 96 -5.20 -1.54 -13.02
C LEU A 96 -5.79 -2.00 -14.35
N ALA A 97 -5.06 -1.84 -15.46
CA ALA A 97 -5.50 -2.23 -16.80
C ALA A 97 -5.84 -3.73 -16.89
N ARG A 98 -5.18 -4.61 -16.10
CA ARG A 98 -5.50 -6.05 -16.03
C ARG A 98 -6.93 -6.32 -15.57
N SER A 99 -7.49 -5.41 -14.79
CA SER A 99 -8.87 -5.45 -14.28
C SER A 99 -9.79 -4.46 -15.01
N ARG A 100 -9.36 -3.93 -16.17
CA ARG A 100 -10.09 -2.90 -16.94
C ARG A 100 -10.39 -1.66 -16.08
N LEU A 101 -9.42 -1.27 -15.26
CA LEU A 101 -9.43 -0.05 -14.48
C LEU A 101 -8.39 0.92 -15.05
N VAL A 102 -8.60 2.21 -14.83
CA VAL A 102 -7.70 3.29 -15.23
C VAL A 102 -7.56 4.25 -14.07
N LEU A 103 -6.35 4.78 -13.84
CA LEU A 103 -6.14 5.89 -12.94
C LEU A 103 -6.35 7.21 -13.70
N ASN A 104 -7.33 8.00 -13.27
CA ASN A 104 -7.46 9.39 -13.67
C ASN A 104 -6.55 10.25 -12.80
N ASN A 105 -5.89 11.24 -13.41
CA ASN A 105 -4.86 12.04 -12.73
C ASN A 105 -5.38 13.38 -12.20
N ALA A 106 -6.57 13.80 -12.65
CA ALA A 106 -7.20 15.07 -12.31
C ALA A 106 -8.73 15.02 -12.58
N PRO A 107 -9.58 14.85 -11.56
CA PRO A 107 -9.22 14.49 -10.18
C PRO A 107 -8.64 13.07 -10.11
N LEU A 108 -7.89 12.79 -9.04
CA LEU A 108 -7.38 11.46 -8.73
C LEU A 108 -8.57 10.51 -8.50
N GLU A 109 -8.77 9.58 -9.43
CA GLU A 109 -9.91 8.67 -9.41
C GLU A 109 -9.54 7.33 -10.06
N ILE A 110 -10.05 6.22 -9.52
CA ILE A 110 -9.93 4.91 -10.18
C ILE A 110 -11.23 4.62 -10.93
N GLN A 111 -11.14 4.66 -12.26
CA GLN A 111 -12.29 4.57 -13.16
C GLN A 111 -12.40 3.19 -13.81
N GLY A 112 -13.63 2.76 -14.07
CA GLY A 112 -13.95 1.52 -14.76
C GLY A 112 -15.40 1.12 -14.54
N SER A 113 -15.74 -0.15 -14.81
CA SER A 113 -17.07 -0.64 -14.42
C SER A 113 -17.18 -0.65 -12.89
N GLU A 114 -18.34 -0.25 -12.37
CA GLU A 114 -18.62 -0.20 -10.92
C GLU A 114 -18.24 -1.51 -10.22
N VAL A 115 -18.53 -2.65 -10.85
CA VAL A 115 -18.19 -3.98 -10.32
C VAL A 115 -16.67 -4.14 -10.15
N ASN A 116 -15.88 -3.74 -11.13
CA ASN A 116 -14.42 -3.86 -11.06
C ASN A 116 -13.82 -2.92 -10.01
N VAL A 117 -14.34 -1.69 -9.91
CA VAL A 117 -13.90 -0.72 -8.90
C VAL A 117 -14.17 -1.26 -7.50
N ARG A 118 -15.37 -1.80 -7.25
CA ARG A 118 -15.73 -2.45 -5.98
C ARG A 118 -14.84 -3.65 -5.67
N PHE A 119 -14.59 -4.51 -6.64
CA PHE A 119 -13.72 -5.67 -6.43
C PHE A 119 -12.27 -5.27 -6.12
N PHE A 120 -11.76 -4.23 -6.77
CA PHE A 120 -10.43 -3.69 -6.49
C PHE A 120 -10.33 -3.21 -5.03
N PHE A 121 -11.24 -2.35 -4.58
CA PHE A 121 -11.21 -1.82 -3.22
C PHE A 121 -11.51 -2.88 -2.16
N TYR A 122 -12.45 -3.80 -2.44
CA TYR A 122 -12.68 -4.95 -1.58
C TYR A 122 -11.40 -5.78 -1.39
N HIS A 123 -10.68 -6.08 -2.47
CA HIS A 123 -9.44 -6.83 -2.38
C HIS A 123 -8.38 -6.05 -1.60
N LEU A 124 -8.19 -4.76 -1.91
CA LEU A 124 -7.22 -3.91 -1.24
C LEU A 124 -7.46 -3.88 0.28
N PHE A 125 -8.70 -3.62 0.71
CA PHE A 125 -9.05 -3.54 2.14
C PHE A 125 -9.00 -4.89 2.84
N SER A 126 -9.35 -5.97 2.14
CA SER A 126 -9.21 -7.33 2.69
C SER A 126 -7.76 -7.69 3.00
N LYS A 127 -6.79 -7.11 2.25
CA LYS A 127 -5.36 -7.36 2.42
C LYS A 127 -4.68 -6.40 3.39
N SER A 128 -5.26 -5.22 3.63
CA SER A 128 -4.77 -4.26 4.62
C SER A 128 -5.38 -4.47 6.02
N TYR A 129 -6.40 -5.32 6.13
CA TYR A 129 -6.94 -5.79 7.41
C TYR A 129 -6.09 -6.94 7.98
N PRO A 130 -5.91 -7.07 9.32
CA PRO A 130 -6.51 -6.28 10.39
C PRO A 130 -5.77 -4.99 10.75
N TYR A 131 -4.60 -4.72 10.17
CA TYR A 131 -3.75 -3.62 10.62
C TYR A 131 -4.45 -2.25 10.52
N THR A 132 -5.11 -1.98 9.40
CA THR A 132 -5.80 -0.70 9.19
C THR A 132 -7.06 -0.52 10.02
N GLY A 133 -7.55 -1.59 10.68
CA GLY A 133 -8.91 -1.62 11.20
C GLY A 133 -9.96 -1.45 10.09
N TRP A 134 -11.15 -1.00 10.47
CA TRP A 134 -12.19 -0.61 9.52
C TRP A 134 -11.89 0.83 9.04
N VAL A 135 -11.50 0.95 7.77
CA VAL A 135 -11.04 2.22 7.17
C VAL A 135 -12.16 3.18 6.76
N ILE A 136 -13.40 2.69 6.72
CA ILE A 136 -14.58 3.46 6.34
C ILE A 136 -15.23 3.99 7.61
N GLN A 137 -15.37 5.30 7.76
CA GLN A 137 -16.06 5.86 8.92
C GLN A 137 -17.58 5.82 8.68
N ASP A 138 -18.37 5.58 9.72
CA ASP A 138 -19.84 5.50 9.58
C ASP A 138 -20.44 6.79 9.01
N SER A 139 -19.79 7.94 9.23
CA SER A 139 -20.15 9.24 8.64
C SER A 139 -20.07 9.31 7.11
N ASP A 140 -19.34 8.39 6.47
CA ASP A 140 -19.19 8.32 5.02
C ASP A 140 -20.46 7.78 4.33
N PHE A 141 -21.34 7.10 5.08
CA PHE A 141 -22.62 6.59 4.57
C PHE A 141 -23.75 7.64 4.62
N GLU A 142 -23.63 8.69 5.43
CA GLU A 142 -24.67 9.71 5.59
C GLU A 142 -24.60 10.82 4.53
N LYS A 143 -23.48 10.98 3.82
CA LYS A 143 -23.31 12.02 2.80
C LYS A 143 -23.97 11.74 1.46
N LYS A 144 -24.63 10.58 1.28
CA LYS A 144 -25.12 10.12 -0.02
C LYS A 144 -26.64 10.08 -0.18
N TYR A 145 -27.41 10.73 0.72
CA TYR A 145 -28.86 10.87 0.61
C TYR A 145 -29.33 12.30 0.85
#